data_AF-A0A1J3JZZ0-F1
#
_entry.id   AF-A0A1J3JZZ0-F1
#
_cell.length_a   1.000
_cell.length_b   1.000
_cell.length_c   1.000
_cell.angle_alpha   90.00
_cell.angle_beta   90.00
_cell.angle_gamma   90.00
#
_symmetry.space_group_name_H-M   'P 1'
#
loop_
_entity.id
_entity.type
_entity.pdbx_description
1 polymer ?
#
loop_
_entity_poly.entity_id
_entity_poly.type
_entity_poly.pdbx_seq_one_letter_code
_entity_poly.pdbx_strand_id
1 'polypeptide(L)'
;ACEPSHHTFLVLIKHLATCVVWKMMEFDVIVQLLEKMVEHGCTPDADCYEKLMFGMCEVGNLGIAQRLLEEMEKIGMPLPPSEMVSNALVG
;
A
#
# COMPACT_ATOMS: atom_id res chain seq x y z
N ALA A 1 -13.16 -1.27 -23.92
CA ALA A 1 -12.10 -0.61 -23.14
C ALA A 1 -11.20 -1.71 -22.60
N CYS A 2 -9.88 -1.58 -22.70
CA CYS A 2 -8.96 -2.55 -22.10
C CYS A 2 -9.02 -2.33 -20.59
N GLU A 3 -9.60 -3.27 -19.84
CA GLU A 3 -9.66 -3.18 -18.38
C GLU A 3 -8.25 -3.34 -17.81
N PRO A 4 -7.80 -2.43 -16.92
CA PRO A 4 -6.49 -2.56 -16.29
C PRO A 4 -6.43 -3.86 -15.49
N SER A 5 -5.42 -4.67 -15.77
CA SER A 5 -5.19 -5.94 -15.08
C SER A 5 -4.51 -5.73 -13.72
N HIS A 6 -4.56 -6.74 -12.84
CA HIS A 6 -3.80 -6.76 -11.58
C HIS A 6 -2.32 -6.37 -11.76
N HIS A 7 -1.72 -6.79 -12.88
CA HIS A 7 -0.34 -6.44 -13.21
C HIS A 7 -0.15 -4.95 -13.50
N THR A 8 -1.14 -4.28 -14.10
CA THR A 8 -1.11 -2.83 -14.36
C THR A 8 -1.13 -2.05 -13.05
N PHE A 9 -1.98 -2.44 -12.10
CA PHE A 9 -2.02 -1.82 -10.77
C PHE A 9 -0.74 -2.11 -9.97
N LEU A 10 -0.24 -3.34 -10.01
CA LEU A 10 1.04 -3.68 -9.38
C LEU A 10 2.23 -2.93 -9.99
N VAL A 11 2.25 -2.75 -11.31
CA VAL A 11 3.29 -1.96 -11.98
C VAL A 11 3.16 -0.48 -11.61
N LEU A 12 1.93 0.06 -11.48
CA LEU A 12 1.71 1.41 -10.97
C LEU A 12 2.18 1.54 -9.52
N ILE A 13 1.79 0.64 -8.62
CA ILE A 13 2.25 0.63 -7.22
C ILE A 13 3.79 0.52 -7.16
N LYS A 14 4.41 -0.36 -7.97
CA LYS A 14 5.87 -0.52 -8.04
C LYS A 14 6.60 0.68 -8.66
N HIS A 15 6.07 1.29 -9.73
CA HIS A 15 6.68 2.48 -10.36
C HIS A 15 6.45 3.74 -9.56
N LEU A 16 5.32 3.82 -8.87
CA LEU A 16 5.14 4.84 -7.86
C LEU A 16 6.24 4.65 -6.82
N ALA A 17 6.49 3.42 -6.32
CA ALA A 17 7.44 3.12 -5.21
C ALA A 17 8.87 3.63 -5.44
N THR A 18 9.27 3.90 -6.68
CA THR A 18 10.57 4.46 -7.04
C THR A 18 10.56 5.97 -7.32
N CYS A 19 9.40 6.63 -7.20
CA CYS A 19 9.21 8.03 -7.59
C CYS A 19 8.85 8.94 -6.40
N VAL A 20 9.18 10.23 -6.51
CA VAL A 20 8.89 11.30 -5.53
C VAL A 20 7.40 11.46 -5.16
N VAL A 21 6.50 10.74 -5.85
CA VAL A 21 5.06 10.77 -5.66
C VAL A 21 4.63 10.32 -4.25
N TRP A 22 5.33 9.37 -3.60
CA TRP A 22 4.99 8.91 -2.24
C TRP A 22 5.09 10.01 -1.19
N LYS A 23 6.02 10.96 -1.36
CA LYS A 23 6.15 12.10 -0.44
C LYS A 23 4.91 12.99 -0.43
N MET A 24 4.14 12.96 -1.51
CA MET A 24 2.93 13.78 -1.70
C MET A 24 1.65 12.93 -1.58
N MET A 25 1.75 11.61 -1.41
CA MET A 25 0.56 10.76 -1.26
C MET A 25 0.03 10.87 0.16
N GLU A 26 -1.23 11.24 0.26
CA GLU A 26 -2.00 11.17 1.49
C GLU A 26 -2.67 9.80 1.62
N PHE A 27 -3.00 9.41 2.86
CA PHE A 27 -3.65 8.14 3.13
C PHE A 27 -4.93 7.95 2.30
N ASP A 28 -5.72 9.02 2.14
CA ASP A 28 -6.98 8.97 1.39
C ASP A 28 -6.77 8.65 -0.10
N VAL A 29 -5.63 9.05 -0.68
CA VAL A 29 -5.27 8.70 -2.06
C VAL A 29 -4.94 7.22 -2.19
N ILE A 30 -4.29 6.66 -1.17
CA ILE A 30 -3.96 5.23 -1.13
C ILE A 30 -5.23 4.40 -1.00
N VAL A 31 -6.15 4.81 -0.12
CA VAL A 31 -7.46 4.15 0.02
C VAL A 31 -8.23 4.21 -1.30
N GLN A 32 -8.31 5.38 -1.95
CA GLN A 32 -8.95 5.49 -3.26
C GLN A 32 -8.31 4.58 -4.32
N LEU A 33 -6.98 4.40 -4.28
CA LEU A 33 -6.29 3.48 -5.18
C LEU A 33 -6.71 2.02 -4.90
N LEU A 34 -6.76 1.62 -3.63
CA LEU A 34 -7.18 0.28 -3.21
C LEU A 34 -8.65 0.02 -3.58
N GLU A 35 -9.54 0.99 -3.34
CA GLU A 35 -10.95 0.92 -3.75
C GLU A 35 -11.07 0.76 -5.26
N LYS A 36 -10.30 1.55 -6.03
CA LYS A 36 -10.29 1.47 -7.48
C LYS A 36 -9.77 0.13 -7.99
N MET A 37 -8.81 -0.50 -7.30
CA MET A 37 -8.41 -1.88 -7.62
C MET A 37 -9.61 -2.82 -7.47
N VAL A 38 -10.34 -2.73 -6.35
CA VAL A 38 -11.52 -3.57 -6.08
C VAL A 38 -12.63 -3.33 -7.11
N GLU A 39 -12.91 -2.08 -7.47
CA GLU A 39 -13.89 -1.72 -8.53
C GLU A 39 -13.55 -2.37 -9.87
N HIS A 40 -12.27 -2.56 -10.17
CA HIS A 40 -11.79 -3.21 -11.39
C HIS A 40 -11.62 -4.73 -11.22
N GLY A 41 -12.19 -5.32 -10.17
CA GLY A 41 -12.12 -6.75 -9.90
C GLY A 41 -10.75 -7.25 -9.42
N CYS A 42 -9.84 -6.33 -9.08
CA CYS A 42 -8.52 -6.64 -8.54
C CYS A 42 -8.55 -6.48 -7.02
N THR A 43 -8.53 -7.58 -6.27
CA THR A 43 -8.47 -7.49 -4.81
C THR A 43 -7.03 -7.18 -4.38
N PRO A 44 -6.78 -6.08 -3.65
CA PRO A 44 -5.46 -5.83 -3.10
C PRO A 44 -5.08 -6.93 -2.11
N ASP A 45 -3.89 -7.47 -2.26
CA ASP A 45 -3.33 -8.58 -1.48
C ASP A 45 -2.30 -8.08 -0.45
N ALA A 46 -1.81 -9.00 0.39
CA ALA A 46 -0.80 -8.69 1.39
C ALA A 46 0.46 -8.07 0.77
N ASP A 47 0.85 -8.52 -0.42
CA ASP A 47 1.98 -7.98 -1.18
C ASP A 47 1.77 -6.51 -1.61
N CYS A 48 0.53 -6.12 -1.95
CA CYS A 48 0.20 -4.72 -2.25
C CYS A 48 0.35 -3.83 -1.02
N TYR A 49 -0.23 -4.24 0.11
CA TYR A 49 -0.13 -3.46 1.34
C TYR A 49 1.32 -3.39 1.85
N GLU A 50 2.08 -4.49 1.77
CA GLU A 50 3.49 -4.49 2.16
C GLU A 50 4.30 -3.49 1.32
N LYS A 51 4.07 -3.44 0.00
CA LYS A 51 4.71 -2.45 -0.88
C LYS A 51 4.28 -1.03 -0.55
N LEU A 52 3.02 -0.81 -0.21
CA LEU A 52 2.49 0.48 0.22
C LEU A 52 3.12 0.95 1.52
N MET A 53 3.19 0.09 2.50
CA MET A 53 3.87 0.41 3.74
C MET A 53 5.36 0.66 3.49
N PHE A 54 6.03 -0.14 2.66
CA PHE A 54 7.46 0.00 2.39
C PHE A 54 7.80 1.32 1.71
N GLY A 55 7.04 1.69 0.67
CA GLY A 55 7.18 3.00 0.03
C GLY A 55 6.99 4.15 1.01
N MET A 56 6.06 4.02 1.96
CA MET A 56 5.80 5.03 3.00
C MET A 56 6.92 5.13 4.03
N CYS A 57 7.48 4.01 4.47
CA CYS A 57 8.65 3.97 5.35
C CYS A 57 9.89 4.59 4.68
N GLU A 58 10.15 4.27 3.41
CA GLU A 58 11.28 4.81 2.65
C GLU A 58 11.23 6.34 2.48
N VAL A 59 10.02 6.92 2.38
CA VAL A 59 9.84 8.38 2.33
C VAL A 59 9.72 9.05 3.70
N GLY A 60 9.80 8.28 4.78
CA GLY A 60 9.72 8.77 6.16
C GLY A 60 8.30 9.09 6.65
N ASN A 61 7.26 8.65 5.93
CA ASN A 61 5.86 8.88 6.30
C ASN A 61 5.30 7.70 7.11
N LEU A 62 5.84 7.53 8.33
CA LEU A 62 5.47 6.42 9.23
C LEU A 62 3.99 6.44 9.64
N GLY A 63 3.37 7.63 9.72
CA GLY A 63 1.95 7.74 10.08
C GLY A 63 1.02 7.09 9.06
N ILE A 64 1.32 7.19 7.76
CA ILE A 64 0.57 6.49 6.72
C ILE A 64 0.87 4.99 6.75
N ALA A 65 2.14 4.61 6.93
CA ALA A 65 2.53 3.21 7.03
C ALA A 65 1.80 2.48 8.18
N GLN A 66 1.67 3.15 9.34
CA GLN A 66 0.94 2.63 10.49
C GLN A 66 -0.56 2.50 10.20
N ARG A 67 -1.19 3.51 9.59
CA ARG A 67 -2.61 3.42 9.22
C ARG A 67 -2.90 2.29 8.23
N LEU A 68 -1.98 2.02 7.29
CA LEU A 68 -2.09 0.88 6.38
C LEU A 68 -2.00 -0.46 7.11
N LEU A 69 -1.14 -0.56 8.13
CA LEU A 69 -1.05 -1.72 9.00
C LEU A 69 -2.35 -1.96 9.77
N GLU A 70 -2.92 -0.91 10.37
CA GLU A 70 -4.22 -0.98 11.06
C GLU A 70 -5.36 -1.43 10.13
N GLU A 71 -5.36 -0.97 8.88
CA GLU A 71 -6.35 -1.42 7.90
C GLU A 71 -6.18 -2.90 7.56
N MET A 72 -4.94 -3.40 7.37
CA MET A 72 -4.67 -4.84 7.16
C MET A 72 -5.19 -5.69 8.33
N GLU A 73 -4.97 -5.24 9.57
CA GLU A 73 -5.46 -5.94 10.76
C GLU A 73 -6.99 -5.95 10.83
N LYS A 74 -7.64 -4.82 10.53
CA LYS A 74 -9.11 -4.71 10.52
C LYS A 74 -9.77 -5.64 9.52
N ILE A 75 -9.16 -5.82 8.35
CA ILE A 75 -9.69 -6.72 7.31
C ILE A 75 -9.28 -8.19 7.53
N GLY A 76 -8.52 -8.48 8.61
CA GLY A 76 -8.06 -9.83 8.94
C GLY A 76 -7.01 -10.39 7.97
N MET A 77 -6.28 -9.51 7.29
CA MET A 77 -5.24 -9.91 6.35
C MET A 77 -3.96 -10.30 7.12
N PRO A 78 -3.25 -11.38 6.71
CA PRO A 78 -2.00 -11.75 7.34
C PRO A 78 -0.98 -10.62 7.21
N LEU A 79 -0.38 -10.25 8.35
CA LEU A 79 0.69 -9.27 8.40
C LEU A 79 1.89 -9.78 7.61
N PRO A 80 2.55 -8.91 6.82
CA PRO A 80 3.76 -9.29 6.13
C PRO A 80 4.88 -9.60 7.14
N PRO A 81 5.74 -10.59 6.87
CA PRO A 81 6.79 -11.03 7.80
C PRO A 81 7.99 -10.08 7.87
N SER A 82 7.99 -8.97 7.13
CA SER A 82 9.14 -8.06 7.07
C SER A 82 9.35 -7.29 8.37
N GLU A 83 10.62 -7.04 8.72
CA GLU A 83 11.06 -6.26 9.91
C GLU A 83 10.42 -4.87 10.02
N MET A 84 9.72 -4.44 8.98
CA MET A 84 9.06 -3.16 8.87
C MET A 84 7.84 -3.01 9.81
N VAL A 85 7.07 -4.08 10.03
CA VAL A 85 5.95 -4.09 10.98
C VAL A 85 6.48 -3.86 12.41
N SER A 86 7.66 -4.41 12.73
CA SER A 86 8.29 -4.22 14.03
C SER A 86 8.78 -2.77 14.25
N ASN A 87 9.28 -2.10 13.21
CA ASN A 87 9.72 -0.71 13.34
C ASN A 87 8.55 0.27 13.38
N ALA A 88 7.45 0.00 12.67
CA ALA A 88 6.24 0.83 12.71
C ALA A 88 5.45 0.72 14.03
N LEU A 89 5.53 -0.41 14.74
CA LEU A 89 4.91 -0.61 16.05
C LEU A 89 5.76 -0.08 17.22
N VAL A 90 7.04 0.23 17.00
CA VAL A 90 8.02 0.55 18.06
C VAL A 90 8.43 2.04 18.10
N GLY A 91 7.93 2.92 17.22
CA GLY A 91 8.27 4.36 17.29
C GLY A 91 7.32 5.30 16.58
#